data_AF-A0A3P7E2S7-F1
#
_entry.id   AF-A0A3P7E2S7-F1
#
_cell.length_a   1.000
_cell.length_b   1.000
_cell.length_c   1.000
_cell.angle_alpha   90.00
_cell.angle_beta   90.00
_cell.angle_gamma   90.00
#
_symmetry.space_group_name_H-M   'P 1'
#
loop_
_entity.id
_entity.type
_entity.pdbx_description
1 polymer ?
#
loop_
_entity_poly.entity_id
_entity_poly.type
_entity_poly.pdbx_seq_one_letter_code
_entity_poly.pdbx_strand_id
1 'polypeptide(L)'
;MSCLLMIVVVGLLFQGTSAFASIFIVPQYNDTFPLTLDSEPQTYYRTGLKDVAAILFYAVGWITIHAILQEYVLDKLQRKLHLSKTKMSKFAESGQLFVFTLYSVMHSGYIMHDLRMHLDLTKLWIGYPEVHRHMTLHLKLFFIFQIAFWLHQFPEFYFQKVRKDEIQPRTLYSIIFLFFTTAAYSLK
;
A
#
# COMPACT_ATOMS: atom_id res chain seq x y z
N MET A 1 -0.39 -3.82 18.11
CA MET A 1 -0.14 -3.21 16.79
C MET A 1 -0.17 -1.69 16.86
N SER A 2 -1.24 -1.08 17.39
CA SER A 2 -1.37 0.39 17.51
C SER A 2 -0.22 1.06 18.28
N CYS A 3 0.41 0.38 19.25
CA CYS A 3 1.56 0.93 19.97
C CYS A 3 2.77 1.23 19.07
N LEU A 4 3.06 0.39 18.06
CA LEU A 4 4.19 0.65 17.15
C LEU A 4 3.94 1.91 16.31
N LEU A 5 2.71 2.07 15.79
CA LEU A 5 2.31 3.28 15.08
C LEU A 5 2.42 4.51 15.99
N MET A 6 1.92 4.40 17.23
CA MET A 6 2.02 5.48 18.22
C MET A 6 3.47 5.84 18.54
N ILE A 7 4.36 4.85 18.73
CA ILE A 7 5.78 5.12 19.04
C ILE A 7 6.45 5.91 17.92
N VAL A 8 6.23 5.53 16.66
CA VAL A 8 6.81 6.26 15.52
C VAL A 8 6.21 7.66 15.39
N VAL A 9 4.89 7.81 15.57
CA VAL A 9 4.22 9.11 15.54
C VAL A 9 4.70 10.02 16.67
N VAL A 10 4.84 9.51 17.89
CA VAL A 10 5.42 10.24 19.03
C VAL A 10 6.88 10.59 18.76
N GLY A 11 7.64 9.69 18.11
CA GLY A 11 9.02 9.94 17.68
C GLY A 11 9.16 11.11 16.70
N LEU A 12 8.11 11.45 15.92
CA LEU A 12 8.12 12.65 15.09
C LEU A 12 8.03 13.96 15.91
N LEU A 13 7.45 13.91 17.11
CA LEU A 13 7.25 15.11 17.95
C LEU A 13 8.54 15.62 18.59
N PHE A 14 9.53 14.75 18.79
CA PHE A 14 10.80 15.12 19.41
C PHE A 14 11.88 15.35 18.34
N GLN A 15 12.52 16.52 18.37
CA GLN A 15 13.54 16.92 17.40
C GLN A 15 14.70 15.91 17.29
N GLY A 16 15.09 15.26 18.39
CA GLY A 16 16.16 14.26 18.40
C GLY A 16 15.80 12.94 17.73
N THR A 17 14.52 12.56 17.67
CA THR A 17 14.05 11.29 17.09
C THR A 17 13.33 11.47 15.75
N SER A 18 12.94 12.70 15.39
CA SER A 18 12.11 12.97 14.21
C SER A 18 12.80 12.55 12.91
N ALA A 19 14.12 12.74 12.81
CA ALA A 19 14.91 12.32 11.65
C ALA A 19 14.90 10.79 11.44
N PHE A 20 14.83 10.02 12.53
CA PHE A 20 14.72 8.56 12.45
C PHE A 20 13.27 8.12 12.19
N ALA A 21 12.31 8.73 12.89
CA ALA A 21 10.89 8.43 12.71
C ALA A 21 10.39 8.77 11.29
N SER A 22 10.93 9.81 10.66
CA SER A 22 10.56 10.21 9.29
C SER A 22 10.89 9.14 8.24
N ILE A 23 11.89 8.28 8.48
CA ILE A 23 12.24 7.16 7.58
C ILE A 23 11.06 6.19 7.42
N PHE A 24 10.23 6.05 8.46
CA PHE A 24 9.08 5.13 8.47
C PHE A 24 7.82 5.72 7.84
N ILE A 25 7.70 7.05 7.76
CA ILE A 25 6.44 7.72 7.40
C ILE A 25 6.57 8.52 6.10
N VAL A 26 7.71 9.19 5.89
CA VAL A 26 7.90 10.07 4.75
C VAL A 26 8.54 9.30 3.61
N PRO A 27 8.00 9.37 2.38
CA PRO A 27 8.65 8.79 1.20
C PRO A 27 10.07 9.35 1.01
N GLN A 28 11.04 8.44 0.85
CA GLN A 28 12.47 8.78 0.80
C GLN A 28 12.95 9.01 -0.64
N TYR A 29 14.20 9.45 -0.83
CA TYR A 29 14.85 9.58 -2.14
C TYR A 29 14.14 10.58 -3.07
N ASN A 30 13.82 11.76 -2.55
CA ASN A 30 13.22 12.83 -3.32
C ASN A 30 14.27 13.78 -3.89
N ASP A 31 14.14 14.11 -5.17
CA ASP A 31 14.96 15.11 -5.87
C ASP A 31 14.03 16.08 -6.61
N THR A 32 14.34 17.38 -6.59
CA THR A 32 13.57 18.40 -7.31
C THR A 32 14.36 18.85 -8.53
N PHE A 33 13.84 18.57 -9.71
CA PHE A 33 14.48 18.92 -10.98
C PHE A 33 13.44 18.95 -12.11
N PRO A 34 13.71 19.62 -13.23
CA PRO A 34 12.84 19.59 -14.40
C PRO A 34 13.01 18.25 -15.14
N LEU A 35 11.94 17.48 -15.32
CA LEU A 35 11.98 16.21 -16.07
C LEU A 35 12.25 16.41 -17.57
N THR A 36 11.77 17.54 -18.11
CA THR A 36 12.00 17.98 -19.49
C THR A 36 12.54 19.41 -19.48
N LEU A 37 13.33 19.79 -20.49
CA LEU A 37 13.98 21.11 -20.56
C LEU A 37 13.00 22.29 -20.39
N ASP A 38 11.74 22.12 -20.80
CA ASP A 38 10.71 23.16 -20.79
C ASP A 38 9.72 23.03 -19.61
N SER A 39 9.93 22.10 -18.68
CA SER A 39 9.05 21.91 -17.52
C SER A 39 9.57 22.62 -16.28
N GLU A 40 8.67 23.18 -15.48
CA GLU A 40 8.99 23.66 -14.14
C GLU A 40 9.60 22.55 -13.27
N PRO A 41 10.58 22.86 -12.40
CA PRO A 41 11.12 21.89 -11.46
C PRO A 41 10.02 21.30 -10.56
N GLN A 42 9.94 19.97 -10.52
CA GLN A 42 9.01 19.24 -9.66
C GLN A 42 9.77 18.20 -8.83
N THR A 43 9.20 17.85 -7.69
CA THR A 43 9.79 16.84 -6.79
C THR A 43 9.36 15.45 -7.24
N TYR A 44 10.36 14.63 -7.59
CA TYR A 44 10.18 13.23 -7.94
C TYR A 44 10.87 12.33 -6.93
N TYR A 45 10.43 11.08 -6.86
CA TYR A 45 10.91 10.09 -5.93
C TYR A 45 11.44 8.88 -6.66
N ARG A 46 12.57 8.36 -6.19
CA ARG A 46 13.14 7.09 -6.68
C ARG A 46 12.92 5.98 -5.66
N THR A 47 13.13 4.74 -6.08
CA THR A 47 13.15 3.59 -5.16
C THR A 47 14.45 3.53 -4.38
N GLY A 48 14.40 3.05 -3.14
CA GLY A 48 15.60 2.61 -2.44
C GLY A 48 15.32 1.85 -1.16
N LEU A 49 16.40 1.38 -0.51
CA LEU A 49 16.32 0.47 0.64
C LEU A 49 15.59 1.04 1.84
N LYS A 50 15.64 2.36 2.07
CA LYS A 50 14.90 3.00 3.17
C LYS A 50 13.38 2.85 3.03
N ASP A 51 12.86 2.60 1.82
CA ASP A 51 11.44 2.38 1.60
C ASP A 51 10.94 1.09 2.30
N VAL A 52 11.83 0.13 2.62
CA VAL A 52 11.48 -1.07 3.39
C VAL A 52 10.91 -0.71 4.76
N ALA A 53 11.48 0.30 5.43
CA ALA A 53 10.97 0.77 6.72
C ALA A 53 9.56 1.36 6.59
N ALA A 54 9.31 2.15 5.53
CA ALA A 54 7.99 2.68 5.23
C ALA A 54 6.98 1.58 4.88
N ILE A 55 7.37 0.59 4.07
CA ILE A 55 6.52 -0.56 3.72
C ILE A 55 6.11 -1.32 4.99
N LEU A 56 7.05 -1.60 5.90
CA LEU A 56 6.76 -2.29 7.16
C LEU A 56 5.85 -1.46 8.08
N PHE A 57 6.11 -0.15 8.18
CA PHE A 57 5.26 0.76 8.95
C PHE A 57 3.83 0.78 8.42
N TYR A 58 3.65 0.94 7.11
CA TYR A 58 2.34 0.94 6.49
C TYR A 58 1.68 -0.44 6.49
N ALA A 59 2.43 -1.54 6.53
CA ALA A 59 1.87 -2.87 6.73
C ALA A 59 1.22 -2.99 8.12
N VAL A 60 1.84 -2.43 9.17
CA VAL A 60 1.20 -2.31 10.49
C VAL A 60 -0.03 -1.42 10.44
N GLY A 61 0.02 -0.32 9.68
CA GLY A 61 -1.14 0.53 9.39
C GLY A 61 -2.30 -0.26 8.79
N TRP A 62 -2.03 -1.10 7.79
CA TRP A 62 -3.02 -1.97 7.17
C TRP A 62 -3.58 -3.02 8.13
N ILE A 63 -2.77 -3.60 9.03
CA ILE A 63 -3.29 -4.50 10.09
C ILE A 63 -4.30 -3.75 10.97
N THR A 64 -3.99 -2.51 11.37
CA THR A 64 -4.91 -1.70 12.17
C THR A 64 -6.20 -1.37 11.42
N ILE A 65 -6.11 -0.97 10.15
CA ILE A 65 -7.27 -0.68 9.30
C ILE A 65 -8.12 -1.95 9.10
N HIS A 66 -7.50 -3.07 8.78
CA HIS A 66 -8.16 -4.36 8.59
C HIS A 66 -8.94 -4.76 9.85
N ALA A 67 -8.31 -4.66 11.03
CA ALA A 67 -8.95 -4.98 12.31
C ALA A 67 -10.17 -4.08 12.59
N ILE A 68 -10.05 -2.77 12.35
CA ILE A 68 -11.16 -1.81 12.51
C ILE A 68 -12.30 -2.14 11.54
N LEU A 69 -12.00 -2.35 10.25
CA LEU A 69 -12.99 -2.71 9.25
C LEU A 69 -13.67 -4.04 9.57
N GLN A 70 -12.91 -5.02 10.06
CA GLN A 70 -13.43 -6.32 10.46
C GLN A 70 -14.45 -6.16 11.59
N GLU A 71 -14.07 -5.51 12.69
CA GLU A 71 -14.90 -5.39 13.90
C GLU A 71 -16.13 -4.51 13.68
N TYR A 72 -15.95 -3.34 13.07
CA TYR A 72 -17.00 -2.33 12.99
C TYR A 72 -17.91 -2.45 11.76
N VAL A 73 -17.44 -3.07 10.68
CA VAL A 73 -18.19 -3.17 9.42
C VAL A 73 -18.54 -4.63 9.12
N LEU A 74 -17.54 -5.48 8.89
CA LEU A 74 -17.76 -6.82 8.35
C LEU A 74 -18.48 -7.73 9.36
N ASP A 75 -18.04 -7.77 10.62
CA ASP A 75 -18.65 -8.60 11.66
C ASP A 75 -20.07 -8.14 12.02
N LYS A 76 -20.38 -6.84 11.88
CA LYS A 76 -21.75 -6.32 12.03
C LYS A 76 -22.64 -6.81 10.89
N LEU A 77 -22.17 -6.73 9.65
CA LEU A 77 -22.91 -7.22 8.48
C LEU A 77 -23.12 -8.74 8.55
N GLN A 78 -22.11 -9.50 8.95
CA GLN A 78 -22.22 -10.95 9.10
C GLN A 78 -23.27 -11.37 10.14
N ARG A 79 -23.30 -10.70 11.30
CA ARG A 79 -24.31 -10.94 12.35
C ARG A 79 -25.72 -10.63 11.85
N LYS A 80 -25.89 -9.56 11.08
CA LYS A 80 -27.18 -9.18 10.49
C LYS A 80 -27.65 -10.17 9.42
N LEU A 81 -26.72 -10.76 8.66
CA LEU A 81 -27.03 -11.69 7.58
C LEU A 81 -27.11 -13.16 8.02
N HIS A 82 -26.91 -13.48 9.31
CA HIS A 82 -26.98 -14.84 9.87
C HIS A 82 -26.19 -15.89 9.06
N LEU A 83 -24.99 -15.53 8.60
CA LEU A 83 -24.18 -16.40 7.75
C LEU A 83 -23.61 -17.59 8.55
N SER A 84 -23.52 -18.76 7.90
CA SER A 84 -22.82 -19.92 8.49
C SER A 84 -21.31 -19.66 8.59
N LYS A 85 -20.60 -20.37 9.48
CA LYS A 85 -19.16 -20.16 9.73
C LYS A 85 -18.30 -20.15 8.47
N THR A 86 -18.53 -21.08 7.53
CA THR A 86 -17.81 -21.12 6.25
C THR A 86 -18.12 -19.92 5.36
N LYS A 87 -19.39 -19.48 5.33
CA LYS A 87 -19.80 -18.29 4.57
C LYS A 87 -19.23 -17.01 5.21
N MET A 88 -19.11 -16.97 6.54
CA MET A 88 -18.50 -15.84 7.27
C MET A 88 -17.03 -15.64 6.89
N SER A 89 -16.20 -16.70 6.89
CA SER A 89 -14.78 -16.55 6.49
C SER A 89 -14.63 -15.99 5.08
N LYS A 90 -15.37 -16.55 4.11
CA LYS A 90 -15.34 -16.08 2.71
C LYS A 90 -15.85 -14.65 2.56
N PHE A 91 -16.91 -14.29 3.31
CA PHE A 91 -17.44 -12.92 3.31
C PHE A 91 -16.46 -11.92 3.91
N ALA A 92 -15.78 -12.27 5.00
CA ALA A 92 -14.76 -11.42 5.61
C ALA A 92 -13.61 -11.14 4.63
N GLU A 93 -13.04 -12.19 4.04
CA GLU A 93 -11.98 -12.09 3.03
C GLU A 93 -12.43 -11.24 1.83
N SER A 94 -13.59 -11.56 1.25
CA SER A 94 -14.10 -10.82 0.10
C SER A 94 -14.38 -9.36 0.44
N GLY A 95 -14.88 -9.08 1.66
CA GLY A 95 -15.12 -7.73 2.14
C GLY A 95 -13.83 -6.91 2.27
N GLN A 96 -12.77 -7.49 2.84
CA GLN A 96 -11.46 -6.84 2.95
C GLN A 96 -10.85 -6.58 1.57
N LEU A 97 -10.89 -7.58 0.67
CA LEU A 97 -10.43 -7.42 -0.72
C LEU A 97 -11.24 -6.39 -1.48
N PHE A 98 -12.55 -6.30 -1.26
CA PHE A 98 -13.42 -5.31 -1.89
C PHE A 98 -13.04 -3.88 -1.46
N VAL A 99 -12.88 -3.63 -0.16
CA VAL A 99 -12.48 -2.32 0.35
C VAL A 99 -11.12 -1.91 -0.22
N PHE A 100 -10.16 -2.84 -0.23
CA PHE A 100 -8.85 -2.57 -0.81
C PHE A 100 -8.92 -2.31 -2.32
N THR A 101 -9.69 -3.09 -3.06
CA THR A 101 -9.87 -2.90 -4.51
C THR A 101 -10.47 -1.53 -4.81
N LEU A 102 -11.49 -1.11 -4.05
CA LEU A 102 -12.09 0.21 -4.19
C LEU A 102 -11.06 1.32 -3.92
N TYR A 103 -10.28 1.18 -2.85
CA TYR A 103 -9.18 2.10 -2.55
C TYR A 103 -8.14 2.15 -3.69
N SER A 104 -7.68 1.00 -4.19
CA SER A 104 -6.69 0.94 -5.27
C SER A 104 -7.22 1.56 -6.57
N VAL A 105 -8.49 1.34 -6.91
CA VAL A 105 -9.13 1.97 -8.08
C VAL A 105 -9.21 3.49 -7.92
N MET A 106 -9.61 3.98 -6.75
CA MET A 106 -9.67 5.43 -6.49
C MET A 106 -8.27 6.07 -6.54
N HIS A 107 -7.27 5.44 -5.93
CA HIS A 107 -5.90 5.98 -5.90
C HIS A 107 -5.25 5.94 -7.29
N SER A 108 -5.38 4.82 -8.02
CA SER A 108 -4.88 4.74 -9.40
C SER A 108 -5.61 5.69 -10.35
N GLY A 109 -6.94 5.84 -10.21
CA GLY A 109 -7.72 6.82 -10.95
C GLY A 109 -7.25 8.27 -10.73
N TYR A 110 -6.90 8.62 -9.48
CA TYR A 110 -6.29 9.91 -9.16
C TYR A 110 -4.94 10.10 -9.87
N ILE A 111 -4.06 9.09 -9.82
CA ILE A 111 -2.75 9.15 -10.51
C ILE A 111 -2.92 9.31 -12.02
N MET A 112 -3.84 8.57 -12.64
CA MET A 112 -4.13 8.66 -14.07
C MET A 112 -4.67 10.04 -14.46
N HIS A 113 -5.46 10.66 -13.59
CA HIS A 113 -5.94 12.03 -13.79
C HIS A 113 -4.80 13.05 -13.68
N ASP A 114 -4.00 12.96 -12.61
CA ASP A 114 -2.87 13.86 -12.33
C ASP A 114 -1.81 13.84 -13.44
N LEU A 115 -1.44 12.64 -13.91
CA LEU A 115 -0.50 12.46 -15.01
C LEU A 115 -1.12 12.70 -16.39
N ARG A 116 -2.42 13.02 -16.44
CA ARG A 116 -3.22 13.19 -17.67
C ARG A 116 -3.06 12.01 -18.65
N MET A 117 -3.00 10.80 -18.12
CA MET A 117 -2.86 9.56 -18.91
C MET A 117 -4.12 9.24 -19.71
N HIS A 118 -5.28 9.73 -19.26
CA HIS A 118 -6.55 9.61 -19.98
C HIS A 118 -6.59 10.41 -21.29
N LEU A 119 -5.74 11.43 -21.45
CA LEU A 119 -5.61 12.21 -22.69
C LEU A 119 -4.59 11.60 -23.65
N ASP A 120 -3.57 10.92 -23.12
CA ASP A 120 -2.49 10.34 -23.90
C ASP A 120 -1.97 9.08 -23.20
N LEU A 121 -2.39 7.93 -23.74
CA LEU A 121 -1.99 6.62 -23.24
C LEU A 121 -0.50 6.31 -23.49
N THR A 122 0.15 7.01 -24.42
CA THR A 122 1.57 6.77 -24.70
C THR A 122 2.45 7.11 -23.50
N LYS A 123 1.96 7.96 -22.59
CA LYS A 123 2.58 8.26 -21.29
C LYS A 123 2.84 7.06 -20.41
N LEU A 124 2.19 5.91 -20.67
CA LEU A 124 2.42 4.66 -19.94
C LEU A 124 3.77 4.01 -20.27
N TRP A 125 4.38 4.32 -21.42
CA TRP A 125 5.66 3.71 -21.83
C TRP A 125 6.67 4.70 -22.45
N ILE A 126 6.27 5.94 -22.74
CA ILE A 126 7.17 6.93 -23.32
C ILE A 126 8.28 7.32 -22.34
N GLY A 127 9.52 7.32 -22.81
CA GLY A 127 10.69 7.59 -21.95
C GLY A 127 10.98 6.50 -20.92
N TYR A 128 10.35 5.31 -21.03
CA TYR A 128 10.74 4.15 -20.23
C TYR A 128 12.16 3.69 -20.62
N PRO A 129 13.03 3.33 -19.67
CA PRO A 129 12.80 3.37 -18.21
C PRO A 129 13.13 4.72 -17.55
N GLU A 130 13.94 5.58 -18.17
CA GLU A 130 14.57 6.73 -17.51
C GLU A 130 13.59 7.72 -16.87
N VAL A 131 12.50 8.06 -17.54
CA VAL A 131 11.45 8.95 -16.98
C VAL A 131 10.67 8.22 -15.88
N HIS A 132 10.42 6.92 -16.05
CA HIS A 132 9.59 6.12 -15.16
C HIS A 132 10.28 5.79 -13.83
N ARG A 133 11.62 5.87 -13.78
CA ARG A 133 12.40 5.83 -12.52
C ARG A 133 12.04 6.98 -11.56
N HIS A 134 11.43 8.04 -12.07
CA HIS A 134 11.07 9.25 -11.33
C HIS A 134 9.57 9.28 -11.10
N MET A 135 9.14 8.84 -9.92
CA MET A 135 7.73 8.76 -9.57
C MET A 135 7.25 10.05 -8.92
N THR A 136 6.01 10.45 -9.19
CA THR A 136 5.34 11.44 -8.35
C THR A 136 5.12 10.88 -6.94
N LEU A 137 4.88 11.75 -5.97
CA LEU A 137 4.59 11.36 -4.58
C LEU A 137 3.47 10.31 -4.51
N HIS A 138 2.37 10.56 -5.22
CA HIS A 138 1.19 9.68 -5.22
C HIS A 138 1.48 8.32 -5.86
N LEU A 139 2.26 8.28 -6.95
CA LEU A 139 2.66 7.03 -7.57
C LEU A 139 3.56 6.20 -6.64
N LYS A 140 4.53 6.83 -5.97
CA LYS A 140 5.38 6.15 -4.97
C LYS A 140 4.55 5.61 -3.80
N LEU A 141 3.65 6.42 -3.25
CA LEU A 141 2.78 6.01 -2.15
C LEU A 141 1.84 4.87 -2.58
N PHE A 142 1.31 4.90 -3.80
CA PHE A 142 0.51 3.80 -4.34
C PHE A 142 1.29 2.48 -4.29
N PHE A 143 2.51 2.41 -4.83
CA PHE A 143 3.31 1.19 -4.74
C PHE A 143 3.63 0.77 -3.30
N ILE A 144 4.06 1.70 -2.45
CA ILE A 144 4.36 1.40 -1.04
C ILE A 144 3.12 0.81 -0.35
N PHE A 145 1.95 1.42 -0.53
CA PHE A 145 0.70 0.94 0.07
C PHE A 145 0.24 -0.40 -0.50
N GLN A 146 0.39 -0.64 -1.80
CA GLN A 146 0.07 -1.92 -2.42
C GLN A 146 0.96 -3.05 -1.87
N ILE A 147 2.29 -2.83 -1.81
CA ILE A 147 3.24 -3.80 -1.26
C ILE A 147 2.94 -4.05 0.23
N ALA A 148 2.75 -2.98 1.00
CA ALA A 148 2.41 -3.05 2.42
C ALA A 148 1.10 -3.82 2.65
N PHE A 149 0.09 -3.63 1.79
CA PHE A 149 -1.15 -4.40 1.86
C PHE A 149 -0.91 -5.89 1.59
N TRP A 150 -0.22 -6.26 0.52
CA TRP A 150 0.00 -7.70 0.28
C TRP A 150 0.87 -8.37 1.35
N LEU A 151 1.76 -7.60 1.99
CA LEU A 151 2.56 -8.05 3.12
C LEU A 151 1.75 -8.21 4.42
N HIS A 152 0.75 -7.36 4.67
CA HIS A 152 -0.05 -7.44 5.91
C HIS A 152 -0.88 -8.74 6.02
N GLN A 153 -1.15 -9.42 4.90
CA GLN A 153 -1.95 -10.65 4.92
C GLN A 153 -1.31 -11.80 5.71
N PHE A 154 0.03 -11.90 5.71
CA PHE A 154 0.69 -13.02 6.39
C PHE A 154 0.54 -12.95 7.93
N PRO A 155 0.78 -11.80 8.59
CA PRO A 155 0.41 -11.62 10.00
C PRO A 155 -1.09 -11.82 10.25
N GLU A 156 -1.95 -11.39 9.32
CA GLU A 156 -3.40 -11.47 9.50
C GLU A 156 -3.93 -12.90 9.49
N PHE A 157 -3.30 -13.82 8.73
CA PHE A 157 -3.60 -15.25 8.82
C PHE A 157 -3.48 -15.79 10.25
N TYR A 158 -2.50 -15.29 11.01
CA TYR A 158 -2.31 -15.62 12.41
C TYR A 158 -3.33 -14.92 13.31
N PHE A 159 -3.55 -13.60 13.14
CA PHE A 159 -4.48 -12.86 14.01
C PHE A 159 -5.93 -13.32 13.88
N GLN A 160 -6.40 -13.60 12.66
CA GLN A 160 -7.76 -14.12 12.44
C GLN A 160 -7.89 -15.63 12.64
N LYS A 161 -6.79 -16.34 12.93
CA LYS A 161 -6.75 -17.80 13.05
C LYS A 161 -7.39 -18.49 11.84
N VAL A 162 -6.96 -18.06 10.64
CA VAL A 162 -7.50 -18.57 9.37
C VAL A 162 -7.32 -20.08 9.31
N ARG A 163 -8.32 -20.79 8.77
CA ARG A 163 -8.28 -22.24 8.68
C ARG A 163 -7.17 -22.70 7.76
N LYS A 164 -6.50 -23.81 8.08
CA LYS A 164 -5.38 -24.35 7.29
C LYS A 164 -5.73 -24.56 5.81
N ASP A 165 -6.96 -25.00 5.53
CA ASP A 165 -7.45 -25.20 4.15
C ASP A 165 -7.66 -23.89 3.36
N GLU A 166 -7.77 -22.75 4.04
CA GLU A 166 -7.94 -21.43 3.42
C GLU A 166 -6.59 -20.67 3.29
N ILE A 167 -5.58 -21.01 4.09
CA ILE A 167 -4.27 -20.32 4.09
C ILE A 167 -3.54 -20.48 2.75
N GLN A 168 -3.50 -21.69 2.19
CA GLN A 168 -2.72 -21.97 0.97
C GLN A 168 -3.18 -21.14 -0.25
N PRO A 169 -4.48 -21.14 -0.64
CA PRO A 169 -4.92 -20.32 -1.77
C PRO A 169 -4.72 -18.82 -1.51
N ARG A 170 -4.91 -18.36 -0.26
CA ARG A 170 -4.68 -16.97 0.13
C ARG A 170 -3.23 -16.55 -0.01
N THR A 171 -2.34 -17.39 0.50
CA THR A 171 -0.89 -17.22 0.38
C THR A 171 -0.46 -17.12 -1.08
N LEU A 172 -1.00 -17.97 -1.95
CA LEU A 172 -0.60 -18.01 -3.36
C LEU A 172 -0.88 -16.69 -4.07
N TYR A 173 -2.12 -16.17 -4.02
CA TYR A 173 -2.42 -14.89 -4.68
C TYR A 173 -1.68 -13.73 -4.00
N SER A 174 -1.53 -13.73 -2.67
CA SER A 174 -0.79 -12.68 -1.96
C SER A 174 0.67 -12.61 -2.41
N ILE A 175 1.33 -13.77 -2.59
CA ILE A 175 2.70 -13.84 -3.12
C ILE A 175 2.74 -13.35 -4.57
N ILE A 176 1.80 -13.74 -5.42
CA ILE A 176 1.74 -13.30 -6.82
C ILE A 176 1.65 -11.76 -6.88
N PHE A 177 0.69 -11.17 -6.17
CA PHE A 177 0.53 -9.72 -6.16
C PHE A 177 1.73 -9.00 -5.53
N LEU A 178 2.29 -9.55 -4.44
CA LEU A 178 3.49 -8.99 -3.81
C LEU A 178 4.68 -9.01 -4.78
N PHE A 179 4.89 -10.14 -5.47
CA PHE A 179 5.96 -10.29 -6.45
C PHE A 179 5.83 -9.29 -7.59
N PHE A 180 4.68 -9.24 -8.28
CA PHE A 180 4.50 -8.33 -9.41
C PHE A 180 4.55 -6.86 -9.01
N THR A 181 3.96 -6.50 -7.87
CA THR A 181 3.99 -5.11 -7.39
C THR A 181 5.41 -4.70 -6.97
N THR A 182 6.14 -5.58 -6.29
CA THR A 182 7.52 -5.30 -5.85
C THR A 182 8.49 -5.26 -7.04
N ALA A 183 8.31 -6.15 -8.01
CA ALA A 183 9.08 -6.14 -9.25
C ALA A 183 8.82 -4.86 -10.05
N ALA A 184 7.55 -4.48 -10.25
CA ALA A 184 7.16 -3.23 -10.91
C ALA A 184 7.73 -1.99 -10.19
N TYR A 185 7.73 -1.99 -8.86
CA TYR A 185 8.33 -0.92 -8.07
C TYR A 185 9.86 -0.87 -8.22
N SER A 186 10.53 -2.03 -8.16
CA SER A 186 11.99 -2.11 -8.12
C SER A 186 12.66 -2.10 -9.50
N LEU A 187 11.88 -2.23 -10.58
CA LEU A 187 12.35 -2.13 -11.95
C LEU A 187 12.91 -0.72 -12.18
N LYS A 188 14.23 -0.67 -12.26
CA LYS A 188 14.97 0.54 -12.62
C LYS A 188 14.90 0.74 -14.11
#